data_AF-A0A554LUZ5-F1
#
_entry.id   AF-A0A554LUZ5-F1
#
_cell.length_a   1.000
_cell.length_b   1.000
_cell.length_c   1.000
_cell.angle_alpha   90.00
_cell.angle_beta   90.00
_cell.angle_gamma   90.00
#
_symmetry.space_group_name_H-M   'P 1'
#
loop_
_entity.id
_entity.type
_entity.pdbx_description
1 polymer ?
#
loop_
_entity_poly.entity_id
_entity_poly.type
_entity_poly.pdbx_seq_one_letter_code
_entity_poly.pdbx_strand_id
1 'polypeptide(L)' 'MNDRVNIKVIDAKVPLSEMFGYATKLRSMTQGRGNFTMEFDHYEATPNNIAQLIIEGKK' A
#
# COMPACT_ATOMS: atom_id res chain seq x y z
N MET A 1 -16.53 9.10 -6.66
CA MET A 1 -16.30 7.80 -7.36
C MET A 1 -16.36 8.05 -8.85
N ASN A 2 -15.20 8.09 -9.51
CA ASN A 2 -15.11 8.18 -10.98
C ASN A 2 -15.15 6.76 -11.55
N ASP A 3 -16.34 6.16 -11.59
CA ASP A 3 -16.53 4.85 -12.23
C ASP A 3 -16.52 5.05 -13.74
N ARG A 4 -15.37 4.79 -14.38
CA ARG A 4 -15.32 4.57 -15.83
C ARG A 4 -15.80 3.13 -16.06
N VAL A 5 -16.65 2.90 -17.06
CA VAL A 5 -17.28 1.61 -17.36
C VAL A 5 -16.28 0.44 -17.14
N ASN A 6 -16.55 -0.41 -16.13
CA ASN A 6 -15.75 -1.56 -15.69
C ASN A 6 -14.39 -1.30 -14.99
N ILE A 7 -14.09 -0.08 -14.54
CA ILE A 7 -12.87 0.25 -13.77
C ILE A 7 -13.26 1.03 -12.51
N LYS A 8 -12.87 0.50 -11.35
CA LYS A 8 -12.96 1.20 -10.06
C LYS A 8 -11.62 1.81 -9.69
N VAL A 9 -11.63 3.09 -9.33
CA VAL A 9 -10.47 3.79 -8.77
C VAL A 9 -10.58 3.75 -7.25
N ILE A 10 -9.50 3.32 -6.58
CA ILE A 10 -9.43 3.20 -5.12
C ILE A 10 -8.31 4.12 -4.64
N ASP A 11 -8.68 5.15 -3.90
CA ASP A 11 -7.75 6.03 -3.22
C ASP A 11 -7.60 5.56 -1.76
N ALA A 12 -6.38 5.23 -1.35
CA ALA A 12 -6.10 4.72 -0.01
C ALA A 12 -4.75 5.21 0.49
N LYS A 13 -4.67 5.45 1.80
CA LYS A 13 -3.41 5.73 2.50
C LYS A 13 -2.88 4.43 3.09
N VAL A 14 -1.65 4.09 2.77
CA VAL A 14 -1.01 2.85 3.19
C VAL A 14 0.43 3.12 3.63
N PRO A 15 0.92 2.47 4.70
CA PRO A 15 2.32 2.60 5.10
C PRO A 15 3.24 2.07 4.00
N LEU A 16 4.27 2.85 3.64
CA LEU A 16 5.24 2.46 2.61
C LEU A 16 5.93 1.12 2.93
N SER A 17 6.16 0.83 4.22
CA SER A 17 6.75 -0.43 4.68
C SER A 17 5.95 -1.68 4.29
N GLU A 18 4.65 -1.54 4.03
CA GLU A 18 3.76 -2.65 3.67
C GLU A 18 3.58 -2.79 2.14
N MET A 19 4.20 -1.92 1.33
CA MET A 19 4.08 -1.95 -0.14
C MET A 19 5.10 -2.87 -0.82
N PHE A 20 6.06 -3.41 -0.08
CA PHE A 20 6.98 -4.43 -0.60
C PHE A 20 6.20 -5.67 -1.08
N GLY A 21 6.35 -6.01 -2.36
CA GLY A 21 5.62 -7.13 -2.98
C GLY A 21 4.18 -6.82 -3.40
N TYR A 22 3.68 -5.60 -3.19
CA TYR A 22 2.31 -5.22 -3.55
C TYR A 22 2.02 -5.41 -5.04
N ALA A 23 2.97 -5.09 -5.93
CA ALA A 23 2.81 -5.25 -7.37
C ALA A 23 2.49 -6.71 -7.79
N THR A 24 3.12 -7.69 -7.14
CA THR A 24 2.87 -9.12 -7.41
C THR A 24 1.49 -9.53 -6.90
N LYS A 25 1.13 -9.10 -5.69
CA LYS A 25 -0.17 -9.38 -5.08
C LYS A 25 -1.31 -8.77 -5.91
N LEU A 26 -1.16 -7.52 -6.36
CA LEU A 26 -2.14 -6.83 -7.21
C LEU A 26 -2.38 -7.57 -8.53
N ARG A 27 -1.30 -8.00 -9.21
CA ARG A 27 -1.43 -8.78 -10.45
C ARG A 27 -2.16 -10.10 -10.21
N SER A 28 -1.84 -10.81 -9.13
CA SER A 28 -2.53 -12.05 -8.78
C SER A 28 -4.03 -11.83 -8.53
N MET A 29 -4.41 -10.79 -7.76
CA MET A 29 -5.80 -10.49 -7.44
C MET A 29 -6.62 -9.99 -8.65
N THR A 30 -6.00 -9.25 -9.56
CA THR A 30 -6.67 -8.61 -10.70
C THR A 30 -6.49 -9.36 -12.02
N GLN A 31 -5.94 -10.59 -11.97
CA GLN A 31 -5.58 -11.37 -13.16
C GLN A 31 -4.69 -10.56 -14.13
N GLY A 32 -3.79 -9.73 -13.60
CA GLY A 32 -2.85 -8.91 -14.36
C GLY A 32 -3.41 -7.62 -14.96
N ARG A 33 -4.68 -7.27 -14.68
CA ARG A 33 -5.35 -6.12 -15.30
C ARG A 33 -5.30 -4.83 -14.46
N GLY A 34 -4.94 -4.94 -13.18
CA GLY A 34 -4.86 -3.82 -12.25
C GLY A 34 -3.58 -3.01 -12.39
N ASN A 35 -3.71 -1.70 -12.29
CA ASN A 35 -2.59 -0.75 -12.20
C ASN A 35 -2.69 0.02 -10.88
N PHE A 36 -1.56 0.51 -10.39
CA PHE A 36 -1.49 1.35 -9.20
C PHE A 36 -0.41 2.41 -9.35
N THR A 37 -0.57 3.53 -8.64
CA THR A 37 0.40 4.61 -8.52
C THR A 37 0.60 4.91 -7.05
N MET A 38 1.83 5.25 -6.65
CA MET A 38 2.15 5.62 -5.28
C MET A 38 2.88 6.95 -5.27
N GLU A 39 2.44 7.85 -4.40
CA GLU A 39 3.07 9.14 -4.16
C GLU A 39 3.22 9.33 -2.65
N PHE A 40 4.28 10.03 -2.24
CA PHE A 40 4.48 10.36 -0.84
C PHE A 40 3.47 11.44 -0.42
N ASP A 41 2.75 11.21 0.69
CA ASP A 41 1.76 12.13 1.24
C ASP A 41 2.30 12.80 2.53
N HIS A 42 2.56 12.02 3.59
CA HIS A 42 3.08 12.51 4.86
C HIS A 42 3.70 11.40 5.73
N TYR A 43 4.32 11.79 6.84
CA TYR A 43 4.72 10.88 7.93
C TYR A 43 3.63 10.78 8.98
N GLU A 44 3.36 9.56 9.44
CA GLU A 44 2.42 9.26 10.53
C GLU A 44 3.13 8.45 11.62
N ALA A 45 2.67 8.57 12.87
CA ALA A 45 3.18 7.80 13.98
C ALA A 45 2.95 6.30 13.75
N THR A 46 4.01 5.50 13.87
CA THR A 46 3.88 4.05 13.76
C THR A 46 3.20 3.48 15.00
N PRO A 47 2.38 2.42 14.86
CA PRO A 47 1.85 1.69 15.99
C PRO A 47 2.95 1.22 16.95
N ASN A 48 2.68 1.26 18.26
CA ASN A 48 3.68 0.98 19.31
C ASN A 48 4.39 -0.38 19.13
N ASN A 49 3.68 -1.39 18.63
CA ASN A 49 4.25 -2.72 18.37
C ASN A 49 5.33 -2.70 17.27
N ILE A 50 5.15 -1.90 16.23
CA ILE A 50 6.10 -1.74 15.13
C ILE A 50 7.22 -0.79 15.55
N ALA A 51 6.90 0.28 16.27
CA ALA A 51 7.89 1.23 16.78
C ALA A 51 8.95 0.52 17.64
N GLN A 52 8.53 -0.36 18.56
CA GLN A 52 9.45 -1.15 19.38
C GLN A 52 10.36 -2.07 18.54
N LEU A 53 9.80 -2.74 17.53
CA LEU A 53 10.59 -3.61 16.63
C LEU A 53 11.66 -2.83 15.84
N ILE A 54 11.33 -1.60 15.41
CA ILE A 54 12.28 -0.72 14.71
C ILE A 54 13.37 -0.26 15.68
N ILE A 55 12.99 0.15 16.89
CA ILE A 55 13.95 0.60 17.93
C ILE A 55 14.91 -0.54 18.32
N GLU A 56 14.42 -1.78 18.39
CA GLU A 56 15.22 -2.97 18.67
C GLU A 56 16.10 -3.41 17.48
N GLY A 57 15.98 -2.78 16.30
CA GLY A 57 16.75 -3.10 15.11
C GLY A 57 16.41 -4.45 14.47
N LYS A 58 15.20 -4.98 14.73
CA LYS A 58 14.76 -6.31 14.26
C LYS A 58 13.97 -6.25 12.94
N LYS A 59 13.88 -5.10 12.28
CA LYS A 59 13.11 -4.90 11.04
C LYS A 59 13.84 -3.99 10.07
#